data_AF-A0A3M5UQT0-F1
#
_entry.id   AF-A0A3M5UQT0-F1
#
_cell.length_a   1.000
_cell.length_b   1.000
_cell.length_c   1.000
_cell.angle_alpha   90.00
_cell.angle_beta   90.00
_cell.angle_gamma   90.00
#
_symmetry.space_group_name_H-M   'P 1'
#
loop_
_entity.id
_entity.type
_entity.pdbx_description
1 polymer ?
#
loop_
_entity_poly.entity_id
_entity_poly.type
_entity_poly.pdbx_seq_one_letter_code
_entity_poly.pdbx_strand_id
1 'polypeptide(L)' 'MTRNGALAGVIVGAATVVLWKQFSTMGLYEIIPGFILASIAIVVFSLIGTPASASMKARFLAAEQEFKANR' A
#
# COMPACT_ATOMS: atom_id res chain seq x y z
N MET A 1 -5.23 3.50 -2.17
CA MET A 1 -4.27 3.35 -1.06
C MET A 1 -4.05 4.71 -0.40
N THR A 2 -4.09 4.79 0.93
CA THR A 2 -3.77 6.03 1.67
C THR A 2 -2.28 6.06 2.01
N ARG A 3 -1.75 7.23 2.40
CA ARG A 3 -0.35 7.37 2.86
C ARG A 3 -0.03 6.41 4.00
N ASN A 4 -0.94 6.29 4.97
CA ASN A 4 -0.74 5.43 6.13
C ASN A 4 -0.84 3.95 5.74
N GLY A 5 -1.72 3.59 4.80
CA GLY A 5 -1.74 2.26 4.21
C GLY A 5 -0.41 1.89 3.55
N ALA A 6 0.14 2.78 2.74
CA ALA A 6 1.44 2.56 2.09
C ALA A 6 2.57 2.36 3.11
N LEU A 7 2.64 3.22 4.14
CA LEU A 7 3.65 3.12 5.19
C LEU A 7 3.53 1.81 5.99
N ALA A 8 2.31 1.42 6.35
CA ALA A 8 2.05 0.17 7.04
C ALA A 8 2.50 -1.04 6.21
N GLY A 9 2.22 -1.03 4.89
CA GLY A 9 2.70 -2.05 3.96
C GLY A 9 4.22 -2.18 3.94
N VAL A 10 4.94 -1.06 3.82
CA VAL A 10 6.41 -1.03 3.82
C VAL A 10 6.97 -1.64 5.11
N ILE A 11 6.45 -1.21 6.26
CA ILE A 11 6.94 -1.67 7.57
C ILE A 11 6.64 -3.16 7.77
N VAL A 12 5.40 -3.59 7.53
CA VAL A 12 4.99 -5.00 7.72
C VAL A 12 5.72 -5.92 6.74
N GLY A 13 5.87 -5.52 5.48
CA GLY A 13 6.59 -6.29 4.48
C GLY A 13 8.07 -6.46 4.83
N ALA A 14 8.76 -5.36 5.17
CA ALA A 14 10.16 -5.39 5.56
C ALA A 14 10.37 -6.24 6.83
N ALA A 15 9.53 -6.04 7.86
CA ALA A 15 9.60 -6.82 9.09
C ALA A 15 9.39 -8.32 8.82
N THR A 16 8.42 -8.67 7.98
CA THR A 16 8.14 -10.06 7.62
C THR A 16 9.34 -10.70 6.94
N VAL A 17 9.94 -10.05 5.93
CA VAL A 17 11.11 -10.59 5.21
C VAL A 17 12.31 -10.79 6.13
N VAL A 18 12.58 -9.84 7.02
CA VAL A 18 13.71 -9.93 7.98
C VAL A 18 13.50 -11.08 8.97
N LEU A 19 12.27 -11.24 9.48
CA LEU A 19 11.96 -12.26 10.49
C LEU A 19 11.73 -13.65 9.89
N TRP A 20 11.41 -13.76 8.60
CA TRP A 20 11.04 -15.02 7.95
C TRP A 20 12.09 -16.13 8.07
N LYS A 21 13.38 -15.76 8.12
CA LYS A 21 14.48 -16.72 8.30
C LYS A 21 14.38 -17.56 9.56
N GLN A 22 13.70 -17.08 10.61
CA GLN A 22 13.49 -17.81 11.86
C GLN A 22 12.36 -18.86 11.76
N PHE A 23 11.48 -18.72 10.76
CA PHE A 23 10.28 -19.55 10.60
C PHE A 23 10.33 -20.45 9.34
N SER A 24 11.26 -20.19 8.42
CA SER A 24 11.38 -20.95 7.17
C SER A 24 11.96 -22.35 7.41
N THR A 25 11.12 -23.28 7.84
CA THR A 25 11.45 -24.72 7.93
C THR A 25 11.20 -25.45 6.60
N MET A 26 10.41 -24.88 5.69
CA MET A 26 9.93 -25.50 4.45
C MET A 26 10.57 -24.92 3.17
N GLY A 27 11.58 -24.05 3.28
CA GLY A 27 12.27 -23.46 2.13
C GLY A 27 11.44 -22.45 1.32
N LEU A 28 10.35 -21.93 1.89
CA LEU A 28 9.51 -20.92 1.23
C LEU A 28 10.26 -19.58 1.17
N TYR A 29 10.28 -18.97 -0.02
CA TYR A 29 10.93 -17.69 -0.25
C TYR A 29 10.27 -16.56 0.55
N GLU A 30 11.09 -15.77 1.24
CA GLU A 30 10.69 -14.74 2.21
C GLU A 30 9.76 -13.67 1.61
N ILE A 31 9.87 -13.42 0.31
CA ILE A 31 9.11 -12.36 -0.37
C ILE A 31 7.62 -12.73 -0.49
N ILE A 32 7.28 -14.01 -0.64
CA ILE A 32 5.88 -14.46 -0.80
C ILE A 32 5.03 -14.08 0.42
N PRO A 33 5.37 -14.51 1.65
CA PRO A 33 4.61 -14.13 2.85
C PRO A 33 4.75 -12.64 3.16
N GLY A 34 5.91 -12.04 2.90
CA GLY A 34 6.12 -10.59 3.04
C GLY A 34 5.15 -9.78 2.19
N PHE A 35 4.95 -10.19 0.93
CA PHE A 35 4.02 -9.54 0.00
C PHE A 35 2.56 -9.71 0.43
N ILE A 36 2.18 -10.90 0.90
CA ILE A 36 0.81 -11.17 1.36
C ILE A 36 0.49 -10.31 2.59
N LEU A 37 1.35 -10.33 3.61
CA LEU A 37 1.13 -9.57 4.84
C LEU A 37 1.20 -8.05 4.60
N ALA A 38 2.11 -7.58 3.76
CA ALA A 38 2.16 -6.17 3.35
C ALA A 38 0.88 -5.75 2.62
N SER A 39 0.36 -6.57 1.71
CA SER A 39 -0.87 -6.28 0.97
C SER A 39 -2.08 -6.16 1.89
N ILE A 40 -2.20 -7.08 2.85
CA ILE A 40 -3.26 -7.03 3.87
C ILE A 40 -3.12 -5.75 4.71
N ALA A 41 -1.92 -5.41 5.17
CA ALA A 41 -1.67 -4.19 5.92
C ALA A 41 -2.06 -2.94 5.12
N ILE A 42 -1.68 -2.85 3.84
CA ILE A 42 -2.04 -1.74 2.97
C ILE A 42 -3.55 -1.57 2.90
N VAL A 43 -4.30 -2.66 2.69
CA VAL A 43 -5.76 -2.62 2.59
C VAL A 43 -6.38 -2.17 3.92
N VAL A 44 -6.03 -2.83 5.03
CA VAL A 44 -6.60 -2.54 6.36
C VAL A 44 -6.35 -1.08 6.75
N PHE A 45 -5.10 -0.62 6.68
CA PHE A 45 -4.75 0.76 7.06
C PHE A 45 -5.18 1.81 6.02
N SER A 46 -5.44 1.41 4.76
CA SER A 46 -6.10 2.29 3.78
C SER A 46 -7.60 2.45 4.07
N LEU A 47 -8.26 1.42 4.58
CA LEU A 47 -9.69 1.46 4.91
C LEU A 47 -9.98 2.23 6.20
N ILE A 48 -9.11 2.07 7.21
CA ILE A 48 -9.24 2.79 8.50
C ILE A 48 -8.74 4.24 8.38
N GLY A 49 -7.82 4.50 7.44
CA GLY A 49 -7.22 5.83 7.26
C GLY A 49 -8.17 6.86 6.64
N THR A 50 -7.84 8.13 6.83
CA THR A 50 -8.64 9.24 6.29
C THR A 50 -8.69 9.22 4.76
N PRO A 51 -9.88 9.38 4.15
CA PRO A 51 -10.00 9.47 2.70
C PRO A 51 -9.34 10.74 2.17
N ALA A 52 -9.14 10.78 0.84
CA ALA A 52 -8.63 11.98 0.19
C ALA A 52 -9.51 13.20 0.48
N SER A 53 -8.89 14.32 0.84
CA SER A 53 -9.56 15.59 1.10
C SER A 53 -10.31 16.10 -0.15
N ALA A 54 -11.31 16.95 0.08
CA ALA A 54 -12.07 17.57 -1.00
C ALA A 54 -11.18 18.35 -1.99
N SER A 55 -10.17 19.06 -1.48
CA SER A 55 -9.20 19.81 -2.30
C SER A 55 -8.35 18.89 -3.19
N MET A 56 -7.91 17.73 -2.68
CA MET A 56 -7.18 16.75 -3.49
C MET A 56 -8.06 16.17 -4.60
N LYS A 57 -9.32 15.83 -4.29
CA LYS A 57 -10.28 15.34 -5.30
C LYS A 57 -10.55 16.39 -6.38
N ALA A 58 -10.77 17.64 -5.99
CA ALA A 58 -11.01 18.74 -6.93
C ALA A 58 -9.82 18.95 -7.88
N ARG A 59 -8.58 18.93 -7.35
CA ARG A 59 -7.38 19.05 -8.17
C ARG A 59 -7.17 17.88 -9.12
N PHE A 60 -7.48 16.66 -8.69
CA PHE A 60 -7.44 15.48 -9.57
C PHE A 60 -8.44 15.60 -10.73
N LEU A 61 -9.68 16.01 -10.45
CA LEU A 61 -10.72 16.21 -11.46
C LEU A 61 -10.36 17.31 -12.47
N ALA A 62 -9.81 18.43 -12.00
CA ALA A 62 -9.37 19.51 -12.88
C ALA A 62 -8.25 19.06 -13.84
N ALA A 63 -7.26 18.31 -13.33
CA ALA A 63 -6.19 17.75 -14.15
C ALA A 63 -6.72 16.72 -15.17
N GLU A 64 -7.68 15.88 -14.77
CA GLU A 64 -8.33 14.91 -15.68
C GLU A 64 -9.12 15.60 -16.80
N GLN A 65 -9.80 16.72 -16.50
CA GLN A 65 -10.50 17.53 -17.48
C GLN A 65 -9.55 18.16 -18.50
N GLU A 66 -8.44 18.75 -18.03
CA GLU A 66 -7.42 19.34 -18.90
C GLU A 66 -6.77 18.29 -19.82
N PHE A 67 -6.43 17.11 -19.27
CA PHE A 67 -5.87 16.01 -20.07
C PHE A 67 -6.82 15.54 -21.18
N LYS A 68 -8.13 15.48 -20.90
CA LYS A 68 -9.15 15.09 -21.89
C LYS A 68 -9.42 16.18 -22.92
N ALA A 69 -9.34 17.45 -22.53
CA ALA A 69 -9.52 18.59 -23.44
C ALA A 69 -8.36 18.74 -24.44
N ASN A 70 -7.15 18.31 -24.07
CA ASN A 70 -5.93 18.39 -24.88
C ASN A 70 -5.53 17.07 -25.56
N ARG A 71 -6.45 16.09 -25.63
CA ARG A 71 -6.26 14.80 -26.32
C ARG A 71 -7.10 14.75 -27.59
#